data_AF-A0A7J7PK53-F1
#
_entry.id   AF-A0A7J7PK53-F1
#
_cell.length_a   1.000
_cell.length_b   1.000
_cell.length_c   1.000
_cell.angle_alpha   90.00
_cell.angle_beta   90.00
_cell.angle_gamma   90.00
#
_symmetry.space_group_name_H-M   'P 1'
#
loop_
_entity.id
_entity.type
_entity.pdbx_description
1 polymer ?
#
loop_
_entity_poly.entity_id
_entity_poly.type
_entity_poly.pdbx_seq_one_letter_code
_entity_poly.pdbx_strand_id
1 'polypeptide(L)'
;MALQRLQQLSLGPYTLAPEAAATAPAWAQLRQLRKLTLAYGEGINRAQQAAILAAVRACIGLTRLALEVPGDILEPYADFVGVAACTTLVGLARLHDLAIVNTYALAPSDAQVLSTLTRLTRLVLAEAHAGLDDVAATALA
;
A
#
# COMPACT_ATOMS: atom_id res chain seq x y z
N MET A 1 -1.97 0.27 -28.08
CA MET A 1 -0.72 0.08 -27.31
C MET A 1 -0.20 1.43 -26.75
N ALA A 2 -0.94 2.09 -25.85
CA ALA A 2 -0.63 3.47 -25.45
C ALA A 2 0.10 3.63 -24.09
N LEU A 3 0.22 2.58 -23.28
CA LEU A 3 0.67 2.71 -21.88
C LEU A 3 2.12 2.25 -21.61
N GLN A 4 2.90 1.87 -22.63
CA GLN A 4 4.25 1.33 -22.41
C GLN A 4 5.27 2.34 -21.87
N ARG A 5 4.95 3.64 -21.89
CA ARG A 5 5.76 4.71 -21.31
C ARG A 5 5.22 5.22 -19.98
N LEU A 6 4.15 4.61 -19.45
CA LEU A 6 3.56 5.04 -18.19
C LEU A 6 4.50 4.67 -17.03
N GLN A 7 5.07 5.69 -16.40
CA GLN A 7 5.95 5.52 -15.24
C GLN A 7 5.26 5.85 -13.92
N GLN A 8 4.14 6.56 -13.97
CA GLN A 8 3.38 7.00 -12.80
C GLN A 8 1.91 6.71 -13.03
N LEU A 9 1.28 6.03 -12.07
CA LEU A 9 -0.15 5.77 -12.04
C LEU A 9 -0.68 6.28 -10.70
N SER A 10 -1.71 7.11 -10.75
CA SER A 10 -2.40 7.62 -9.57
C SER A 10 -3.88 7.36 -9.73
N LEU A 11 -4.44 6.53 -8.85
CA LEU A 11 -5.86 6.26 -8.73
C LEU A 11 -6.32 6.99 -7.48
N GLY A 12 -7.11 8.03 -7.69
CA GLY A 12 -7.49 9.00 -6.67
C GLY A 12 -8.82 8.66 -6.00
N PRO A 13 -9.23 9.45 -4.98
CA PRO A 13 -10.43 9.20 -4.19
C PRO A 13 -11.74 9.25 -5.00
N TYR A 14 -11.71 9.84 -6.21
CA TYR A 14 -12.84 9.87 -7.14
C TYR A 14 -12.92 8.64 -8.06
N THR A 15 -11.92 7.77 -8.06
CA THR A 15 -11.97 6.49 -8.77
C THR A 15 -12.74 5.52 -7.91
N LEU A 16 -13.83 4.97 -8.44
CA LEU A 16 -14.60 3.97 -7.69
C LEU A 16 -13.70 2.75 -7.45
N ALA A 17 -13.64 2.25 -6.22
CA ALA A 17 -12.88 1.03 -5.88
C ALA A 17 -13.02 -0.12 -6.89
N PRO A 18 -14.22 -0.40 -7.47
CA PRO A 18 -14.36 -1.38 -8.54
C PRO A 18 -13.50 -1.11 -9.80
N GLU A 19 -13.32 0.15 -10.19
CA GLU A 19 -12.54 0.54 -11.37
C GLU A 19 -11.04 0.32 -11.14
N ALA A 20 -10.56 0.68 -9.93
CA ALA A 20 -9.19 0.38 -9.53
C ALA A 20 -8.93 -1.13 -9.55
N ALA A 21 -9.82 -1.92 -8.97
CA ALA A 21 -9.74 -3.38 -8.99
C ALA A 21 -9.81 -3.96 -10.42
N ALA A 22 -10.64 -3.39 -11.30
CA ALA A 22 -10.76 -3.82 -12.68
C ALA A 22 -9.48 -3.58 -13.50
N THR A 23 -8.73 -2.51 -13.19
CA THR A 23 -7.47 -2.21 -13.88
C THR A 23 -6.26 -2.93 -13.27
N ALA A 24 -6.38 -3.44 -12.05
CA ALA A 24 -5.31 -4.09 -11.29
C ALA A 24 -4.52 -5.16 -12.09
N PRO A 25 -5.17 -6.08 -12.86
CA PRO A 25 -4.44 -7.07 -13.65
C PRO A 25 -3.50 -6.47 -14.70
N ALA A 26 -3.81 -5.27 -15.21
CA ALA A 26 -2.98 -4.60 -16.20
C ALA A 26 -1.70 -3.99 -15.60
N TRP A 27 -1.68 -3.69 -14.29
CA TRP A 27 -0.54 -3.03 -13.66
C TRP A 27 0.73 -3.90 -13.69
N ALA A 28 0.57 -5.21 -13.56
CA ALA A 28 1.67 -6.18 -13.68
C ALA A 28 2.38 -6.12 -15.06
N GLN A 29 1.67 -5.68 -16.10
CA GLN A 29 2.21 -5.53 -17.45
C GLN A 29 2.95 -4.20 -17.63
N LEU A 30 2.74 -3.23 -16.73
CA LEU A 30 3.40 -1.93 -16.75
C LEU A 30 4.80 -2.01 -16.13
N ARG A 31 5.72 -2.71 -16.82
CA ARG A 31 7.11 -2.90 -16.35
C ARG A 31 7.88 -1.59 -16.11
N GLN A 32 7.43 -0.50 -16.74
CA GLN A 32 8.02 0.83 -16.57
C GLN A 32 7.44 1.61 -15.38
N LEU A 33 6.40 1.11 -14.73
CA LEU A 33 5.76 1.76 -13.59
C LEU A 33 6.75 1.87 -12.43
N ARG A 34 7.02 3.10 -12.02
CA ARG A 34 7.92 3.45 -10.92
C ARG A 34 7.17 3.99 -9.71
N LYS A 35 6.09 4.75 -9.95
CA LYS A 35 5.26 5.34 -8.91
C LYS A 35 3.83 4.84 -9.04
N LEU A 36 3.30 4.34 -7.94
CA LEU A 36 1.88 4.00 -7.80
C LEU A 36 1.30 4.73 -6.59
N THR A 37 0.19 5.42 -6.80
CA THR A 37 -0.56 6.08 -5.74
C THR A 37 -1.98 5.55 -5.79
N LEU A 38 -2.45 4.99 -4.68
CA LEU A 38 -3.78 4.43 -4.52
C LEU A 38 -4.43 5.15 -3.34
N ALA A 39 -5.44 5.96 -3.65
CA ALA A 39 -6.32 6.59 -2.68
C ALA A 39 -7.69 5.94 -2.84
N TYR A 40 -8.13 5.14 -1.86
CA TYR A 40 -9.45 4.52 -1.92
C TYR A 40 -10.47 5.42 -1.22
N GLY A 41 -11.61 5.63 -1.89
CA GLY A 41 -12.81 6.08 -1.20
C GLY A 41 -13.44 4.96 -0.37
N GLU A 42 -14.52 5.30 0.32
CA GLU A 42 -15.36 4.35 1.04
C GLU A 42 -15.89 3.23 0.11
N GLY A 43 -16.14 2.04 0.65
CA GLY A 43 -16.86 0.97 -0.06
C GLY A 43 -16.00 -0.03 -0.82
N ILE A 44 -14.68 -0.05 -0.65
CA ILE A 44 -13.85 -1.17 -1.11
C ILE A 44 -14.09 -2.41 -0.24
N ASN A 45 -14.42 -3.55 -0.86
CA ASN A 45 -14.54 -4.80 -0.13
C ASN A 45 -13.19 -5.55 -0.04
N ARG A 46 -13.10 -6.53 0.87
CA ARG A 46 -11.88 -7.33 1.10
C ARG A 46 -11.35 -8.02 -0.17
N ALA A 47 -12.23 -8.47 -1.07
CA ALA A 47 -11.82 -9.15 -2.30
C ALA A 47 -11.17 -8.18 -3.30
N GLN A 48 -11.76 -7.00 -3.49
CA GLN A 48 -11.19 -5.93 -4.31
C GLN A 48 -9.84 -5.46 -3.77
N GLN A 49 -9.76 -5.28 -2.46
CA GLN A 49 -8.52 -4.93 -1.81
C GLN A 49 -7.43 -5.97 -2.02
N ALA A 50 -7.74 -7.26 -1.81
CA ALA A 50 -6.79 -8.35 -2.04
C ALA A 50 -6.32 -8.40 -3.50
N ALA A 51 -7.22 -8.17 -4.47
CA ALA A 51 -6.86 -8.12 -5.88
C ALA A 51 -5.92 -6.95 -6.21
N ILE A 52 -6.18 -5.78 -5.63
CA ILE A 52 -5.33 -4.59 -5.78
C ILE A 52 -3.95 -4.82 -5.16
N LEU A 53 -3.90 -5.35 -3.94
CA LEU A 53 -2.64 -5.70 -3.27
C LEU A 53 -1.84 -6.72 -4.08
N ALA A 54 -2.48 -7.78 -4.59
CA ALA A 54 -1.84 -8.75 -5.46
C ALA A 54 -1.24 -8.11 -6.73
N ALA A 55 -1.95 -7.15 -7.34
CA ALA A 55 -1.44 -6.40 -8.48
C ALA A 55 -0.26 -5.49 -8.13
N VAL A 56 -0.32 -4.80 -6.98
CA VAL A 56 0.81 -3.99 -6.46
C VAL A 56 2.06 -4.86 -6.33
N ARG A 57 1.93 -6.07 -5.74
CA ARG A 57 3.04 -7.02 -5.60
C ARG A 57 3.65 -7.43 -6.94
N ALA A 58 2.84 -7.55 -7.98
CA ALA A 58 3.30 -7.90 -9.32
C ALA A 58 4.08 -6.75 -10.02
N CYS A 59 3.99 -5.53 -9.50
CA CYS A 59 4.67 -4.36 -10.05
C CYS A 59 6.13 -4.28 -9.56
N ILE A 60 6.97 -5.24 -9.96
CA ILE A 60 8.38 -5.39 -9.55
C ILE A 60 9.28 -4.18 -9.84
N GLY A 61 8.82 -3.25 -10.70
CA GLY A 61 9.53 -2.04 -11.07
C GLY A 61 9.32 -0.86 -10.12
N LEU A 62 8.38 -0.97 -9.17
CA LEU A 62 8.00 0.11 -8.26
C LEU A 62 9.17 0.54 -7.38
N THR A 63 9.34 1.86 -7.31
CA THR A 63 10.28 2.54 -6.44
C THR A 63 9.57 3.45 -5.45
N ARG A 64 8.34 3.87 -5.77
CA ARG A 64 7.49 4.69 -4.88
C ARG A 64 6.08 4.13 -4.83
N LEU A 65 5.56 3.96 -3.62
CA LEU A 65 4.21 3.48 -3.37
C LEU A 65 3.55 4.39 -2.32
N ALA A 66 2.35 4.89 -2.65
CA ALA A 66 1.48 5.55 -1.70
C ALA A 66 0.16 4.78 -1.63
N LEU A 67 -0.19 4.30 -0.44
CA LEU A 67 -1.42 3.59 -0.14
C LEU A 67 -2.20 4.38 0.89
N GLU A 68 -3.41 4.78 0.56
CA GLU A 68 -4.40 5.20 1.54
C GLU A 68 -5.14 3.95 2.00
N VAL A 69 -5.13 3.65 3.28
CA VAL A 69 -5.89 2.51 3.81
C VAL A 69 -7.27 3.03 4.20
N PRO A 70 -8.38 2.38 3.81
CA PRO A 70 -9.69 2.80 4.29
C PRO A 70 -9.69 2.64 5.81
N GLY A 71 -9.82 3.75 6.52
CA GLY A 71 -10.07 3.70 7.95
C GLY A 71 -11.49 3.19 8.14
N ASP A 72 -11.67 1.98 8.64
CA ASP A 72 -13.00 1.50 9.00
C ASP A 72 -13.44 2.28 10.25
N ILE A 73 -14.12 3.40 10.04
CA ILE A 73 -14.50 4.36 11.11
C ILE A 73 -15.46 3.69 12.12
N LEU A 74 -16.05 2.55 11.75
CA LEU A 74 -17.18 1.96 12.47
C LEU A 74 -16.84 0.67 13.24
N GLU A 75 -15.70 0.03 13.01
CA GLU A 75 -15.33 -1.18 13.75
C GLU A 75 -13.95 -1.04 14.41
N PRO A 76 -13.89 -0.69 15.72
CA PRO A 76 -12.63 -0.55 16.47
C PRO A 76 -11.82 -1.85 16.64
N TYR A 77 -12.29 -2.96 16.05
CA TYR A 77 -11.67 -4.28 16.10
C TYR A 77 -11.65 -4.99 14.74
N ALA A 78 -11.97 -4.31 13.63
CA ALA A 78 -11.83 -4.91 12.31
C ALA A 78 -10.34 -5.20 12.09
N ASP A 79 -9.99 -6.50 12.11
CA ASP A 79 -8.66 -7.05 11.89
C ASP A 79 -7.81 -6.14 11.00
N PHE A 80 -6.79 -5.52 11.60
CA PHE A 80 -5.97 -4.47 11.00
C PHE A 80 -5.64 -4.78 9.55
N VAL A 81 -6.35 -4.11 8.65
CA VAL A 81 -6.14 -4.15 7.21
C VAL A 81 -4.68 -3.78 6.83
N GLY A 82 -3.98 -3.06 7.73
CA GLY A 82 -2.54 -2.82 7.66
C GLY A 82 -1.69 -4.08 7.49
N VAL A 83 -2.10 -5.21 8.07
CA VAL A 83 -1.31 -6.46 8.07
C VAL A 83 -1.23 -7.08 6.68
N ALA A 84 -2.35 -7.09 5.96
CA ALA A 84 -2.40 -7.61 4.60
C ALA A 84 -1.61 -6.72 3.62
N ALA A 85 -1.61 -5.41 3.84
CA ALA A 85 -0.87 -4.48 3.01
C ALA A 85 0.65 -4.70 3.15
N CYS A 86 1.17 -4.71 4.38
CA CYS A 86 2.62 -4.77 4.63
C CYS A 86 3.23 -6.09 4.15
N THR A 87 2.60 -7.23 4.47
CA THR A 87 3.05 -8.56 3.99
C THR A 87 3.14 -8.65 2.47
N THR A 88 2.26 -7.94 1.76
CA THR A 88 2.26 -7.88 0.30
C THR A 88 3.48 -7.13 -0.27
N LEU A 89 4.08 -6.22 0.51
CA LEU A 89 5.22 -5.40 0.09
C LEU A 89 6.56 -6.14 0.12
N VAL A 90 6.67 -7.29 0.81
CA VAL A 90 7.92 -8.07 0.96
C VAL A 90 8.59 -8.42 -0.38
N GLY A 91 7.85 -8.44 -1.48
CA GLY A 91 8.39 -8.69 -2.83
C GLY A 91 8.91 -7.44 -3.57
N LEU A 92 8.64 -6.24 -3.08
CA LEU A 92 8.98 -4.98 -3.74
C LEU A 92 10.41 -4.54 -3.39
N ALA A 93 11.39 -5.36 -3.73
CA ALA A 93 12.81 -5.15 -3.38
C ALA A 93 13.44 -3.86 -3.93
N ARG A 94 12.73 -3.12 -4.79
CA ARG A 94 13.18 -1.83 -5.36
C ARG A 94 12.48 -0.63 -4.73
N LEU A 95 11.60 -0.85 -3.77
CA LEU A 95 10.85 0.22 -3.12
C LEU A 95 11.80 1.07 -2.26
N HIS A 96 11.77 2.38 -2.49
CA HIS A 96 12.57 3.37 -1.79
C HIS A 96 11.70 4.34 -0.98
N ASP A 97 10.48 4.58 -1.44
CA ASP A 97 9.53 5.50 -0.83
C ASP A 97 8.20 4.77 -0.62
N LEU A 98 7.79 4.66 0.65
CA LEU A 98 6.52 4.10 1.05
C LEU A 98 5.76 5.14 1.87
N ALA A 99 4.56 5.47 1.43
CA ALA A 99 3.60 6.23 2.21
C ALA A 99 2.36 5.38 2.48
N ILE A 100 2.00 5.24 3.75
CA ILE A 100 0.74 4.65 4.20
C ILE A 100 -0.03 5.76 4.89
N VAL A 101 -1.18 6.13 4.33
CA VAL A 101 -2.05 7.22 4.79
C VAL A 101 -3.31 6.62 5.39
N ASN A 102 -3.91 7.30 6.39
CA ASN A 102 -5.08 6.85 7.15
C ASN A 102 -4.84 5.51 7.89
N THR A 103 -3.62 5.30 8.40
CA THR A 103 -3.33 4.13 9.23
C THR A 103 -3.57 4.46 10.70
N TYR A 104 -4.49 3.75 11.37
CA TYR A 104 -4.74 4.01 12.80
C TYR A 104 -3.60 3.54 13.71
N ALA A 105 -3.02 2.39 13.40
CA ALA A 105 -1.85 1.83 14.07
C ALA A 105 -1.08 0.88 13.14
N LEU A 106 0.20 0.72 13.41
CA LEU A 106 1.06 -0.27 12.76
C LEU A 106 1.33 -1.41 13.74
N ALA A 107 0.90 -2.62 13.40
CA ALA A 107 1.18 -3.78 14.23
C ALA A 107 2.70 -4.09 14.27
N PRO A 108 3.23 -4.64 15.37
CA PRO A 108 4.64 -5.06 15.45
C PRO A 108 5.08 -6.00 14.32
N SER A 109 4.19 -6.89 13.87
CA SER A 109 4.43 -7.78 12.73
C SER A 109 4.65 -7.02 11.42
N ASP A 110 3.93 -5.91 11.24
CA ASP A 110 3.99 -5.09 10.03
C ASP A 110 5.26 -4.25 10.03
N ALA A 111 5.61 -3.68 11.17
CA ALA A 111 6.88 -3.01 11.38
C ALA A 111 8.07 -3.94 11.06
N GLN A 112 8.01 -5.19 11.54
CA GLN A 112 9.02 -6.21 11.23
C GLN A 112 9.07 -6.54 9.73
N VAL A 113 7.92 -6.60 9.05
CA VAL A 113 7.89 -6.80 7.60
C VAL A 113 8.52 -5.60 6.86
N LEU A 114 8.18 -4.38 7.27
CA LEU A 114 8.72 -3.17 6.66
C LEU A 114 10.23 -3.07 6.86
N SER A 115 10.78 -3.55 7.97
CA SER A 115 12.23 -3.57 8.20
C SER A 115 12.99 -4.53 7.27
N THR A 116 12.29 -5.50 6.66
CA THR A 116 12.90 -6.35 5.60
C THR A 116 13.08 -5.61 4.26
N LEU A 117 12.45 -4.45 4.08
CA LEU A 117 12.59 -3.60 2.89
C LEU A 117 13.91 -2.82 2.93
N THR A 118 15.04 -3.51 2.77
CA THR A 118 16.41 -2.97 2.91
C THR A 118 16.76 -1.77 2.02
N ARG A 119 15.94 -1.47 1.01
CA ARG A 119 16.12 -0.31 0.12
C ARG A 119 15.23 0.88 0.45
N LEU A 120 14.34 0.74 1.42
CA LEU A 120 13.42 1.79 1.84
C LEU A 120 14.22 2.91 2.50
N THR A 121 14.18 4.11 1.93
CA THR A 121 14.86 5.31 2.46
C THR A 121 13.88 6.34 2.99
N ARG A 122 12.60 6.19 2.68
CA ARG A 122 11.52 7.06 3.14
C ARG A 122 10.30 6.22 3.50
N LEU A 123 9.90 6.30 4.76
CA LEU A 123 8.64 5.76 5.28
C LEU A 123 7.80 6.92 5.80
N VAL A 124 6.57 7.03 5.33
CA VAL A 124 5.59 7.99 5.84
C VAL A 124 4.38 7.22 6.35
N LEU A 125 4.10 7.38 7.64
CA LEU A 125 2.88 6.89 8.27
C LEU A 125 2.08 8.13 8.66
N ALA A 126 1.11 8.50 7.82
CA ALA A 126 0.26 9.67 8.07
C ALA A 126 -0.98 9.24 8.85
N GLU A 127 -1.41 10.10 9.78
CA GLU A 127 -2.63 9.92 10.57
C GLU A 127 -2.61 8.69 11.51
N ALA A 128 -1.41 8.29 11.94
CA ALA A 128 -1.20 7.31 13.01
C ALA A 128 -1.63 7.87 14.38
N HIS A 129 -2.95 7.97 14.58
CA HIS A 129 -3.56 8.57 15.77
C HIS A 129 -3.23 7.84 17.07
N ALA A 130 -3.10 6.51 17.03
CA ALA A 130 -2.78 5.71 18.21
C ALA A 130 -1.27 5.66 18.53
N GLY A 131 -0.43 6.30 17.71
CA GLY A 131 1.02 6.22 17.81
C GLY A 131 1.58 4.88 17.32
N LEU A 132 2.90 4.85 17.14
CA LEU A 132 3.67 3.61 17.00
C LEU A 132 3.93 3.10 18.41
N ASP A 133 3.59 1.86 18.72
CA ASP A 133 4.02 1.25 19.97
C ASP A 133 5.57 1.10 20.00
N ASP A 134 6.16 0.96 21.19
CA ASP A 134 7.61 0.89 21.36
C ASP A 134 8.23 -0.29 20.58
N VAL A 135 7.48 -1.38 20.39
CA VAL A 135 7.95 -2.58 19.69
C VAL A 135 8.02 -2.31 18.19
N ALA A 136 6.99 -1.72 17.61
CA ALA A 136 6.92 -1.30 16.22
C ALA A 136 7.95 -0.21 15.93
N ALA A 137 8.12 0.75 16.84
CA ALA A 137 9.16 1.78 16.74
C ALA A 137 10.57 1.17 16.74
N THR A 138 10.83 0.22 17.65
CA THR A 138 12.12 -0.49 17.72
C THR A 138 12.37 -1.34 16.47
N ALA A 139 11.33 -1.97 15.91
CA ALA A 139 11.46 -2.75 14.68
C ALA A 139 11.75 -1.90 13.44
N LEU A 140 11.39 -0.61 13.44
CA LEU A 140 11.63 0.34 12.35
C LEU A 140 12.93 1.16 12.49
N ALA A 141 13.58 1.12 13.67
CA ALA A 141 14.83 1.84 13.95
C ALA A 141 16.05 1.15 13.32
#